data_AF-A0AAP0IG04-F1
#
_entry.id   AF-A0AAP0IG04-F1
#
_cell.length_a   1.000
_cell.length_b   1.000
_cell.length_c   1.000
_cell.angle_alpha   90.00
_cell.angle_beta   90.00
_cell.angle_gamma   90.00
#
_symmetry.space_group_name_H-M   'P 1'
#
loop_
_entity.id
_entity.type
_entity.pdbx_description
1 polymer ?
#
loop_
_entity_poly.entity_id
_entity_poly.type
_entity_poly.pdbx_seq_one_letter_code
_entity_poly.pdbx_strand_id
1 'polypeptide(L)'
;MPDNIKRNKRGEFWVAIVFDGGLLKKCVISNRTRNGDHYYGLADTLESSATKFIEKCMVLKELEDLGGAFQSITELNENVDGTLFLGSLSMPYVGIYEST
;
A
#
# COMPACT_ATOMS: atom_id res chain seq x y z
N MET A 1 -14.98 4.49 15.75
CA MET A 1 -13.57 4.24 15.40
C MET A 1 -13.42 4.59 13.93
N PRO A 2 -12.29 5.16 13.48
CA PRO A 2 -12.03 5.35 12.05
C PRO A 2 -12.24 4.01 11.33
N ASP A 3 -12.91 4.04 10.20
CA ASP A 3 -13.29 2.88 9.39
C ASP A 3 -12.08 2.22 8.71
N ASN A 4 -11.07 3.02 8.39
CA ASN A 4 -9.80 2.62 7.78
C ASN A 4 -8.81 1.96 8.76
N ILE A 5 -9.06 2.01 10.07
CA ILE A 5 -8.24 1.35 11.10
C ILE A 5 -8.98 0.12 11.62
N LYS A 6 -8.56 -1.07 11.17
CA LYS A 6 -9.16 -2.34 11.58
C LYS A 6 -8.28 -3.03 12.62
N ARG A 7 -8.84 -3.22 13.83
CA ARG A 7 -8.17 -3.90 14.94
C ARG A 7 -8.51 -5.38 14.96
N ASN A 8 -7.53 -6.23 15.22
CA ASN A 8 -7.75 -7.65 15.49
C ASN A 8 -8.08 -7.89 16.98
N LYS A 9 -8.35 -9.16 17.35
CA LYS A 9 -8.71 -9.56 18.73
C LYS A 9 -7.61 -9.27 19.77
N ARG A 10 -6.37 -9.05 19.33
CA ARG A 10 -5.21 -8.70 20.18
C ARG A 10 -5.01 -7.19 20.28
N GLY A 11 -5.90 -6.39 19.69
CA GLY A 11 -5.81 -4.93 19.66
C GLY A 11 -4.76 -4.40 18.67
N GLU A 12 -4.15 -5.26 17.84
CA GLU A 12 -3.20 -4.86 16.80
C GLU A 12 -3.94 -4.31 15.60
N PHE A 13 -3.32 -3.37 14.88
CA PHE A 13 -3.91 -2.76 13.69
C PHE A 13 -2.82 -2.29 12.72
N TRP A 14 -3.20 -2.19 11.45
CA TRP A 14 -2.37 -1.62 10.40
C TRP A 14 -2.75 -0.17 10.12
N VAL A 15 -1.76 0.62 9.75
CA VAL A 15 -1.93 1.98 9.23
C VAL A 15 -1.10 2.11 7.96
N ALA A 16 -1.74 2.58 6.90
CA ALA A 16 -1.04 3.01 5.69
C ALA A 16 -0.57 4.45 5.92
N ILE A 17 0.73 4.68 5.76
CA ILE A 17 1.32 6.00 5.88
C ILE A 17 1.78 6.39 4.48
N VAL A 18 1.08 7.34 3.89
CA VAL A 18 1.49 7.95 2.62
C VAL A 18 2.32 9.17 2.95
N PHE A 19 3.52 9.23 2.38
CA PHE A 19 4.36 10.41 2.47
C PHE A 19 4.73 10.86 1.07
N ASP A 20 4.48 12.14 0.80
CA ASP A 20 5.15 12.81 -0.29
C ASP A 20 6.57 13.08 0.19
N GLY A 21 7.52 12.24 -0.25
CA GLY A 21 8.92 12.32 0.15
C GLY A 21 9.59 13.65 -0.19
N GLY A 22 8.91 14.53 -0.93
CA GLY A 22 9.50 15.74 -1.48
C GLY A 22 10.49 15.36 -2.57
N LEU A 23 10.32 15.94 -3.76
CA LEU A 23 11.08 15.60 -4.97
C LEU A 23 10.66 14.26 -5.61
N LEU A 24 9.40 14.21 -6.06
CA LEU A 24 8.89 13.42 -7.19
C LEU A 24 9.84 12.32 -7.70
N LYS A 25 9.79 11.13 -7.10
CA LYS A 25 10.27 9.93 -7.79
C LYS A 25 9.34 9.73 -8.99
N LYS A 26 9.81 10.17 -10.16
CA LYS A 26 9.10 9.92 -11.42
C LYS A 26 9.40 8.50 -11.85
N CYS A 27 8.37 7.65 -11.93
CA CYS A 27 8.49 6.35 -12.55
C CYS A 27 8.07 6.42 -14.02
N VAL A 28 8.70 5.59 -14.85
CA VAL A 28 8.29 5.39 -16.24
C VAL A 28 7.27 4.26 -16.26
N ILE A 29 6.01 4.58 -16.49
CA ILE A 29 4.95 3.59 -16.66
C ILE A 29 4.84 3.29 -18.15
N SER A 30 5.01 2.03 -18.53
CA SER A 30 4.75 1.55 -19.89
C SER A 30 3.37 0.91 -19.96
N ASN A 31 2.51 1.40 -20.85
CA ASN A 31 1.23 0.77 -21.16
C ASN A 31 1.19 0.30 -22.61
N ARG A 32 0.43 -0.76 -22.87
CA ARG A 32 0.20 -1.30 -24.21
C ARG A 32 -1.27 -1.12 -24.59
N THR A 33 -1.55 -0.50 -25.73
CA THR A 33 -2.92 -0.41 -26.23
C THR A 33 -3.38 -1.77 -26.75
N ARG A 34 -4.70 -1.94 -26.90
CA ARG A 34 -5.28 -3.15 -27.50
C ARG A 34 -4.79 -3.42 -28.93
N ASN A 35 -4.29 -2.39 -29.61
CA ASN A 35 -3.74 -2.44 -30.96
C ASN A 35 -2.23 -2.73 -30.99
N GLY A 36 -1.57 -2.83 -29.83
CA GLY A 36 -0.16 -3.20 -29.71
C GLY A 36 0.81 -2.02 -29.59
N ASP A 37 0.32 -0.77 -29.64
CA ASP A 37 1.16 0.41 -29.49
C ASP A 37 1.65 0.55 -28.04
N HIS A 38 2.92 0.91 -27.87
CA HIS A 38 3.54 1.16 -26.59
C HIS A 38 3.64 2.66 -26.30
N TYR A 39 3.11 3.07 -25.15
CA TYR A 39 3.24 4.44 -24.66
C TYR A 39 3.93 4.46 -23.30
N TYR A 40 4.81 5.44 -23.11
CA TYR A 40 5.52 5.68 -21.86
C TYR A 40 5.01 6.98 -21.23
N GLY A 41 4.50 6.89 -20.00
CA GLY A 41 4.07 8.03 -19.20
C GLY A 41 5.01 8.27 -18.03
N LEU A 42 5.18 9.52 -17.63
CA LEU A 42 5.76 9.88 -16.34
C LEU A 42 4.63 9.95 -15.31
N ALA A 43 4.73 9.17 -14.24
CA ALA A 43 3.83 9.27 -13.11
C ALA A 43 4.61 9.71 -11.86
N ASP A 44 3.99 10.60 -11.09
CA ASP A 44 4.46 10.94 -9.76
C ASP A 44 4.14 9.75 -8.85
N THR A 45 5.17 9.17 -8.23
CA THR A 45 4.97 8.06 -7.29
C THR A 45 4.87 8.62 -5.89
N LEU A 46 3.74 8.38 -5.23
CA LEU A 46 3.65 8.51 -3.78
C LEU A 46 4.28 7.29 -3.14
N GLU A 47 5.19 7.51 -2.21
CA GLU A 47 5.70 6.45 -1.37
C GLU A 47 4.69 6.21 -0.25
N SER A 48 4.42 4.95 0.03
CA SER A 48 3.69 4.59 1.23
C SER A 48 4.35 3.44 1.94
N SER A 49 4.21 3.43 3.26
CA SER A 49 4.57 2.29 4.10
C SER A 49 3.32 1.73 4.77
N ALA A 50 3.34 0.43 5.04
CA ALA A 50 2.34 -0.20 5.89
C ALA A 50 2.98 -0.51 7.24
N THR A 51 2.47 0.12 8.30
CA THR A 51 2.99 -0.07 9.65
C THR A 51 1.93 -0.75 10.53
N LYS A 52 2.29 -1.88 11.12
CA LYS A 52 1.49 -2.60 12.11
C LYS A 52 1.85 -2.10 13.50
N PHE A 53 0.84 -1.79 14.29
CA PHE A 53 0.96 -1.37 15.67
C PHE A 53 0.30 -2.38 16.61
N ILE A 54 0.83 -2.49 17.83
CA ILE A 54 0.09 -3.09 18.94
C ILE A 54 -0.81 -2.06 19.62
N GLU A 55 -1.67 -2.51 20.53
CA GLU A 55 -2.70 -1.69 21.18
C GLU A 55 -2.16 -0.38 21.81
N LYS A 56 -0.94 -0.40 22.34
CA LYS A 56 -0.26 0.75 22.95
C LYS A 56 0.44 1.68 21.95
N CYS A 57 0.12 1.56 20.65
CA CYS A 57 0.73 2.32 19.55
C CYS A 57 2.24 2.11 19.42
N MET A 58 2.76 0.97 19.84
CA MET A 58 4.14 0.58 19.55
C MET A 58 4.20 -0.16 18.21
N VAL A 59 5.22 0.11 17.42
CA VAL A 59 5.44 -0.53 16.12
C VAL A 59 5.75 -2.02 16.35
N LEU A 60 5.01 -2.87 15.66
CA LEU A 60 5.20 -4.33 15.64
C LEU A 60 5.91 -4.78 14.37
N LYS A 61 5.53 -4.21 13.22
CA LYS A 61 6.06 -4.56 11.90
C LYS A 61 5.93 -3.35 10.98
N GLU A 62 6.91 -3.16 10.12
CA GLU A 62 6.87 -2.18 9.04
C GLU A 62 7.13 -2.88 7.72
N LEU A 63 6.35 -2.52 6.70
CA LEU A 63 6.52 -2.96 5.32
C LEU A 63 6.77 -1.72 4.48
N GLU A 64 7.93 -1.68 3.85
CA GLU A 64 8.34 -0.62 2.92
C GLU A 64 8.24 -1.11 1.48
N ASP A 65 8.02 -0.17 0.56
CA ASP A 65 7.98 -0.46 -0.86
C ASP A 65 9.39 -0.60 -1.45
N LEU A 66 9.75 -1.80 -1.89
CA LEU A 66 10.98 -2.01 -2.67
C LEU A 66 10.72 -2.06 -4.19
N GLY A 67 9.45 -2.04 -4.65
CA GLY A 67 9.11 -2.39 -6.03
C GLY A 67 7.94 -1.65 -6.70
N GLY A 68 7.33 -0.67 -6.04
CA GLY A 68 6.17 0.08 -6.54
C GLY A 68 4.81 -0.57 -6.20
N ALA A 69 4.79 -1.68 -5.46
CA ALA A 69 3.57 -2.39 -5.09
C ALA A 69 2.77 -1.67 -3.99
N PHE A 70 3.41 -0.73 -3.29
CA PHE A 70 2.81 0.08 -2.23
C PHE A 70 2.58 1.52 -2.70
N GLN A 71 2.56 1.78 -4.00
CA GLN A 71 2.17 3.12 -4.47
C GLN A 71 0.71 3.39 -4.13
N SER A 72 0.49 4.45 -3.35
CA SER A 72 -0.85 4.97 -3.00
C SER A 72 -1.74 4.00 -2.21
N ILE A 73 -1.19 3.20 -1.30
CA ILE A 73 -2.02 2.45 -0.34
C ILE A 73 -2.68 3.43 0.62
N THR A 74 -3.98 3.28 0.80
CA THR A 74 -4.78 4.10 1.72
C THR A 74 -5.44 3.27 2.81
N GLU A 75 -5.60 1.96 2.58
CA GLU A 75 -6.30 1.06 3.49
C GLU A 75 -5.60 -0.29 3.58
N LEU A 76 -5.64 -0.88 4.77
CA LEU A 76 -5.02 -2.16 5.07
C LEU A 76 -5.98 -3.02 5.88
N ASN A 77 -6.09 -4.29 5.52
CA ASN A 77 -6.89 -5.25 6.27
C ASN A 77 -6.20 -6.60 6.35
N GLU A 78 -5.88 -7.03 7.57
CA GLU A 78 -5.29 -8.33 7.83
C GLU A 78 -6.38 -9.34 8.10
N ASN A 79 -6.37 -10.42 7.33
CA ASN A 79 -7.27 -11.54 7.52
C ASN A 79 -6.73 -12.52 8.59
N VAL A 80 -7.56 -13.45 9.04
CA VAL A 80 -7.25 -14.39 10.12
C VAL A 80 -6.07 -15.31 9.79
N ASP A 81 -5.86 -15.59 8.50
CA ASP A 81 -4.76 -16.37 7.96
C ASP A 81 -3.43 -15.60 7.85
N GLY A 82 -3.42 -14.30 8.17
CA GLY A 82 -2.25 -13.43 8.04
C GLY A 82 -2.09 -12.79 6.65
N THR A 83 -3.01 -13.06 5.72
CA THR A 83 -3.05 -12.38 4.42
C THR A 83 -3.40 -10.91 4.61
N LEU A 84 -2.57 -10.01 4.04
CA LEU A 84 -2.79 -8.57 4.13
C LEU A 84 -3.36 -8.03 2.81
N PHE A 85 -4.57 -7.50 2.88
CA PHE A 85 -5.23 -6.83 1.77
C PHE A 85 -4.91 -5.34 1.76
N LEU A 86 -4.53 -4.84 0.59
CA LEU A 86 -4.09 -3.47 0.36
C LEU A 86 -5.14 -2.76 -0.51
N GLY A 87 -5.79 -1.74 0.04
CA GLY A 87 -6.71 -0.86 -0.68
C GLY A 87 -6.01 0.42 -1.12
N SER A 88 -6.33 0.89 -2.32
CA SER A 88 -5.80 2.12 -2.89
C SER A 88 -6.93 2.94 -3.52
N LEU A 89 -6.87 4.27 -3.37
CA LEU A 89 -7.78 5.18 -4.06
C LEU A 89 -7.45 5.36 -5.55
N SER A 90 -6.22 5.06 -5.96
CA SER A 90 -5.76 5.28 -7.34
C SER A 90 -5.65 3.99 -8.16
N MET A 91 -5.57 2.83 -7.52
CA MET A 91 -5.45 1.55 -8.23
C MET A 91 -6.83 0.89 -8.42
N PRO A 92 -7.16 0.37 -9.62
CA PRO A 92 -8.45 -0.25 -9.89
C PRO A 92 -8.54 -1.71 -9.44
N TYR A 93 -7.68 -2.14 -8.51
CA TYR A 93 -7.58 -3.51 -8.02
C TYR A 93 -7.17 -3.53 -6.54
N VAL A 94 -7.45 -4.65 -5.87
CA VAL A 94 -7.02 -4.92 -4.49
C VAL A 94 -5.65 -5.58 -4.51
N GLY A 95 -4.69 -5.03 -3.78
CA GLY A 95 -3.38 -5.65 -3.58
C GLY A 95 -3.46 -6.74 -2.52
N ILE A 96 -2.65 -7.78 -2.67
CA ILE A 96 -2.53 -8.87 -1.69
C ILE A 96 -1.06 -9.03 -1.35
N TYR A 97 -0.75 -9.00 -0.06
CA TYR A 97 0.57 -9.32 0.48
C TYR A 97 0.46 -10.58 1.34
N GLU A 98 1.12 -11.64 0.90
CA GLU A 98 1.25 -12.90 1.63
C GLU A 98 2.62 -12.90 2.33
N SER A 99 2.61 -12.86 3.65
CA SER A 99 3.84 -13.04 4.43
C SER A 99 4.19 -14.53 4.38
N THR A 100 5.22 -14.89 3.60
CA THR A 100 5.80 -16.23 3.62
C THR A 100 6.46 -16.53 4.96
#